data_AF-A0A925FKG4-F1
#
_entry.id   AF-A0A925FKG4-F1
#
_cell.length_a   1.000
_cell.length_b   1.000
_cell.length_c   1.000
_cell.angle_alpha   90.00
_cell.angle_beta   90.00
_cell.angle_gamma   90.00
#
_symmetry.space_group_name_H-M   'P 1'
#
loop_
_entity.id
_entity.type
_entity.pdbx_description
1 polymer ?
#
loop_
_entity_poly.entity_id
_entity_poly.type
_entity_poly.pdbx_seq_one_letter_code
_entity_poly.pdbx_strand_id
1 'polypeptide(L)'
;MTNTPFFAMAGDPRIPRVATGARINIPLSPIGFSSWSNTVAGADFVQGGFQRFASRLEAEYIAADVAGPSPATLAFINTRRAAGLQPPLSGLSDAAMMAELRDQRRRDLFLSNHRLGDLRRYKRFLQLDEFPQGTYPGTTTGETYNAAATCWPLPLAELTDNPNISR
;
A
#
# COMPACT_ATOMS: atom_id res chain seq x y z
N MET A 1 21.96 9.61 -2.32
CA MET A 1 21.12 8.42 -2.54
C MET A 1 20.72 8.30 -4.02
N THR A 2 21.71 8.34 -4.91
CA THR A 2 21.55 7.85 -6.28
C THR A 2 21.63 6.33 -6.21
N ASN A 3 20.74 5.60 -6.91
CA ASN A 3 20.58 4.13 -6.90
C ASN A 3 19.59 3.53 -5.90
N THR A 4 18.70 4.32 -5.27
CA THR A 4 17.50 3.71 -4.68
C THR A 4 16.41 3.64 -5.75
N PRO A 5 15.50 2.65 -5.71
CA PRO A 5 14.35 2.60 -6.62
C PRO A 5 13.44 3.82 -6.47
N PHE A 6 13.51 4.47 -5.31
CA PHE A 6 12.79 5.67 -4.97
C PHE A 6 13.28 6.89 -5.74
N PHE A 7 14.52 6.88 -6.25
CA PHE A 7 15.07 7.95 -7.08
C PHE A 7 14.35 8.06 -8.44
N ALA A 8 13.97 6.92 -9.03
CA ALA A 8 13.17 6.89 -10.27
C ALA A 8 11.74 7.44 -10.09
N MET A 9 11.29 7.59 -8.84
CA MET A 9 9.98 8.14 -8.47
C MET A 9 10.07 9.56 -7.92
N ALA A 10 11.21 10.25 -8.07
CA ALA A 10 11.43 11.59 -7.53
C ALA A 10 10.50 12.67 -8.12
N GLY A 11 9.92 12.42 -9.30
CA GLY A 11 8.96 13.31 -9.96
C GLY A 11 7.49 12.93 -9.81
N ASP A 12 7.15 11.91 -9.01
CA ASP A 12 5.76 11.47 -8.84
C ASP A 12 5.03 12.39 -7.84
N PRO A 13 4.05 13.21 -8.28
CA PRO A 13 3.34 14.15 -7.40
C PRO A 13 2.49 13.44 -6.33
N ARG A 14 2.33 12.11 -6.41
CA ARG A 14 1.53 11.30 -5.47
C ARG A 14 2.30 10.87 -4.23
N ILE A 15 3.62 11.05 -4.18
CA ILE A 15 4.46 10.66 -3.03
C ILE A 15 5.17 11.90 -2.49
N PRO A 16 4.51 12.65 -1.58
CA PRO A 16 5.16 13.74 -0.85
C PRO A 16 6.40 13.23 -0.11
N ARG A 17 7.53 13.92 -0.29
CA ARG A 17 8.84 13.55 0.25
C ARG A 17 9.50 14.75 0.88
N VAL A 18 10.37 14.47 1.84
CA VAL A 18 11.34 15.45 2.32
C VAL A 18 12.26 15.84 1.16
N ALA A 19 12.21 17.11 0.75
CA ALA A 19 12.93 17.64 -0.42
C ALA A 19 14.39 18.02 -0.13
N THR A 20 14.76 18.26 1.13
CA THR A 20 16.08 18.76 1.52
C THR A 20 16.57 18.15 2.85
N GLY A 21 17.87 18.21 3.11
CA GLY A 21 18.48 17.76 4.37
C GLY A 21 18.78 16.25 4.46
N ALA A 22 19.15 15.80 5.66
CA ALA A 22 19.64 14.42 5.89
C ALA A 22 18.58 13.31 5.68
N ARG A 23 17.30 13.69 5.61
CA ARG A 23 16.15 12.80 5.43
C ARG A 23 15.58 12.83 4.00
N ILE A 24 16.35 13.34 3.04
CA ILE A 24 15.93 13.45 1.65
C ILE A 24 15.40 12.10 1.12
N ASN A 25 14.27 12.14 0.40
CA ASN A 25 13.55 10.99 -0.15
C ASN A 25 12.77 10.11 0.84
N ILE A 26 12.80 10.39 2.15
CA ILE A 26 11.92 9.71 3.10
C ILE A 26 10.46 10.13 2.82
N PRO A 27 9.50 9.19 2.73
CA PRO A 27 8.09 9.51 2.60
C PRO A 27 7.59 10.33 3.78
N LEU A 28 6.74 11.32 3.51
CA LEU A 28 6.06 12.10 4.55
C LEU A 28 4.92 11.30 5.18
N SER A 29 4.47 11.74 6.35
CA SER A 29 3.45 11.09 7.17
C SER A 29 2.16 10.84 6.37
N PRO A 30 1.80 9.58 6.10
CA PRO A 30 0.58 9.25 5.38
C PRO A 30 -0.64 9.23 6.30
N ILE A 31 -1.81 9.03 5.70
CA ILE A 31 -3.14 9.10 6.36
C ILE A 31 -3.30 8.20 7.60
N GLY A 32 -2.44 7.20 7.78
CA GLY A 32 -2.43 6.33 8.96
C GLY A 32 -1.94 7.01 10.24
N PHE A 33 -1.36 8.20 10.16
CA PHE A 33 -0.71 8.88 11.27
C PHE A 33 -1.33 10.26 11.51
N SER A 34 -1.39 10.68 12.78
CA SER A 34 -2.04 11.94 13.20
C SER A 34 -1.38 13.20 12.66
N SER A 35 -0.13 13.13 12.22
CA SER A 35 0.56 14.27 11.61
C SER A 35 0.28 14.42 10.11
N TRP A 36 -0.56 13.57 9.51
CA TRP A 36 -0.99 13.73 8.13
C TRP A 36 -1.76 15.05 7.93
N SER A 37 -1.27 15.89 7.02
CA SER A 37 -1.82 17.22 6.76
C SER A 37 -2.72 17.30 5.51
N ASN A 38 -2.88 16.19 4.78
CA ASN A 38 -3.65 16.14 3.52
C ASN A 38 -3.24 17.21 2.49
N THR A 39 -1.95 17.56 2.44
CA THR A 39 -1.39 18.50 1.45
C THR A 39 -0.33 17.83 0.59
N VAL A 40 -0.08 18.36 -0.61
CA VAL A 40 1.00 17.89 -1.51
C VAL A 40 2.37 18.10 -0.87
N ALA A 41 2.54 19.16 -0.07
CA ALA A 41 3.76 19.40 0.69
C ALA A 41 3.99 18.36 1.80
N GLY A 42 2.93 17.66 2.23
CA GLY A 42 2.95 16.66 3.29
C GLY A 42 3.32 17.23 4.66
N ALA A 43 3.66 16.34 5.60
CA ALA A 43 4.12 16.70 6.93
C ALA A 43 5.00 15.57 7.50
N ASP A 44 5.93 15.92 8.39
CA ASP A 44 6.82 14.94 9.02
C ASP A 44 6.07 14.04 10.02
N PHE A 45 6.69 12.90 10.35
CA PHE A 45 6.25 12.08 11.47
C PHE A 45 6.51 12.81 12.80
N VAL A 46 5.53 12.78 13.69
CA VAL A 46 5.64 13.37 15.03
C VAL A 46 5.74 12.24 16.07
N GLN A 47 6.74 12.34 16.95
CA GLN A 47 6.89 11.42 18.08
C GLN A 47 5.70 11.56 19.03
N GLY A 48 5.16 10.44 19.51
CA GLY A 48 3.96 10.43 20.35
C GLY A 48 2.66 10.70 19.59
N GLY A 49 2.72 10.82 18.25
CA GLY A 49 1.53 10.90 17.41
C GLY A 49 0.69 9.63 17.45
N PHE A 50 -0.60 9.78 17.17
CA PHE A 50 -1.55 8.68 17.16
C PHE A 50 -1.53 7.96 15.80
N GLN A 51 -1.75 6.64 15.84
CA GLN A 51 -1.94 5.83 14.66
C GLN A 51 -3.41 5.45 14.52
N ARG A 52 -3.92 5.57 13.30
CA ARG A 52 -5.29 5.20 12.97
C ARG A 52 -5.38 3.71 12.69
N PHE A 53 -6.14 3.00 13.51
CA PHE A 53 -6.39 1.57 13.32
C PHE A 53 -7.47 1.28 12.26
N ALA A 54 -8.54 2.06 12.24
CA ALA A 54 -9.66 1.88 11.31
C ALA A 54 -10.18 3.23 10.83
N SER A 55 -10.81 3.26 9.66
CA SER A 55 -11.38 4.48 9.09
C SER A 55 -12.59 4.21 8.24
N ARG A 56 -13.45 5.23 8.11
CA ARG A 56 -14.57 5.19 7.16
C ARG A 56 -14.09 4.90 5.73
N LEU A 57 -12.97 5.49 5.31
CA LEU A 57 -12.42 5.26 3.96
C LEU A 57 -12.09 3.78 3.72
N GLU A 58 -11.49 3.11 4.70
CA GLU A 58 -11.24 1.67 4.62
C GLU A 58 -12.55 0.88 4.48
N ALA A 59 -13.59 1.24 5.25
CA ALA A 59 -14.89 0.60 5.19
C ALA A 59 -15.56 0.79 3.81
N GLU A 60 -15.44 1.97 3.20
CA GLU A 60 -15.93 2.24 1.85
C GLU A 60 -15.20 1.38 0.80
N TYR A 61 -13.89 1.18 0.94
CA TYR A 61 -13.15 0.23 0.10
C TYR A 61 -13.66 -1.20 0.25
N ILE A 62 -13.92 -1.66 1.47
CA ILE A 62 -14.45 -3.02 1.72
C ILE A 62 -15.83 -3.15 1.08
N ALA A 63 -16.70 -2.16 1.25
CA ALA A 63 -18.02 -2.14 0.64
C ALA A 63 -17.96 -2.16 -0.89
N ALA A 64 -17.07 -1.37 -1.50
CA ALA A 64 -16.87 -1.35 -2.95
C ALA A 64 -16.30 -2.67 -3.48
N ASP A 65 -15.40 -3.31 -2.73
CA ASP A 65 -14.80 -4.59 -3.12
C ASP A 65 -15.84 -5.73 -3.10
N VAL A 66 -16.75 -5.71 -2.12
CA VAL A 66 -17.88 -6.65 -2.02
C VAL A 66 -18.95 -6.38 -3.07
N ALA A 67 -19.24 -5.10 -3.35
CA ALA A 67 -20.21 -4.71 -4.37
C ALA A 67 -19.75 -5.09 -5.79
N GLY A 68 -18.43 -5.20 -6.02
CA GLY A 68 -17.86 -5.56 -7.31
C GLY A 68 -17.92 -4.40 -8.33
N PRO A 69 -17.75 -4.69 -9.63
CA PRO A 69 -17.74 -3.68 -10.68
C PRO A 69 -19.14 -3.08 -10.87
N SER A 70 -19.32 -1.83 -10.49
CA SER A 70 -20.61 -1.14 -10.57
C SER A 70 -20.43 0.35 -10.85
N PRO A 71 -21.47 1.07 -11.30
CA PRO A 71 -21.42 2.53 -11.42
C PRO A 71 -21.04 3.23 -10.10
N ALA A 72 -21.48 2.69 -8.96
CA ALA A 72 -21.12 3.21 -7.64
C ALA A 72 -19.64 2.98 -7.31
N THR A 73 -19.10 1.81 -7.65
CA THR A 73 -17.67 1.49 -7.50
C THR A 73 -16.82 2.39 -8.37
N LEU A 74 -17.20 2.63 -9.63
CA LEU A 74 -16.50 3.56 -10.52
C LEU A 74 -16.56 5.01 -10.00
N ALA A 75 -17.72 5.45 -9.51
CA ALA A 75 -17.87 6.76 -8.90
C ALA A 75 -16.92 6.91 -7.69
N PHE A 76 -16.89 5.90 -6.80
CA PHE A 76 -15.98 5.88 -5.67
C PHE A 76 -14.50 5.93 -6.11
N ILE A 77 -14.08 5.07 -7.05
CA ILE A 77 -12.73 5.13 -7.64
C ILE A 77 -12.39 6.54 -8.12
N ASN A 78 -13.31 7.19 -8.85
CA ASN A 78 -13.09 8.53 -9.38
C ASN A 78 -12.96 9.59 -8.27
N THR A 79 -13.67 9.44 -7.14
CA THR A 79 -13.43 10.30 -5.96
C THR A 79 -12.03 10.14 -5.39
N ARG A 80 -11.49 8.92 -5.38
CA ARG A 80 -10.14 8.62 -4.87
C ARG A 80 -9.06 9.11 -5.82
N ARG A 81 -9.28 8.94 -7.13
CA ARG A 81 -8.44 9.51 -8.18
C ARG A 81 -8.35 11.03 -8.07
N ALA A 82 -9.48 11.72 -7.87
CA ALA A 82 -9.49 13.15 -7.67
C ALA A 82 -8.69 13.58 -6.43
N ALA A 83 -8.81 12.85 -5.31
CA ALA A 83 -8.00 13.09 -4.11
C ALA A 83 -6.48 12.91 -4.38
N GLY A 84 -6.12 12.00 -5.28
CA GLY A 84 -4.76 11.78 -5.76
C GLY A 84 -4.34 12.65 -6.96
N LEU A 85 -5.09 13.71 -7.29
CA LEU A 85 -4.83 14.61 -8.43
C LEU A 85 -4.76 13.89 -9.81
N GLN A 86 -5.54 12.82 -9.98
CA GLN A 86 -5.63 12.06 -11.21
C GLN A 86 -6.95 12.34 -11.95
N PRO A 87 -6.95 12.35 -13.30
CA PRO A 87 -8.16 12.51 -14.07
C PRO A 87 -9.13 11.33 -13.86
N PRO A 88 -10.45 11.55 -13.96
CA PRO A 88 -11.43 10.49 -13.82
C PRO A 88 -11.31 9.46 -14.96
N LEU A 89 -11.69 8.22 -14.68
CA LEU A 89 -11.77 7.14 -15.65
C LEU A 89 -13.22 6.90 -16.09
N SER A 90 -13.38 6.42 -17.31
CA SER A 90 -14.65 5.97 -17.89
C SER A 90 -14.39 4.77 -18.82
N GLY A 91 -15.43 3.98 -19.10
CA GLY A 91 -15.34 2.89 -20.09
C GLY A 91 -14.39 1.73 -19.73
N LEU A 92 -14.10 1.53 -18.44
CA LEU A 92 -13.28 0.40 -17.99
C LEU A 92 -14.03 -0.92 -18.10
N SER A 93 -13.32 -2.00 -18.42
CA SER A 93 -13.82 -3.35 -18.18
C SER A 93 -13.93 -3.63 -16.68
N ASP A 94 -14.79 -4.56 -16.29
CA ASP A 94 -14.97 -4.98 -14.91
C ASP A 94 -13.66 -5.35 -14.21
N ALA A 95 -12.80 -6.12 -14.89
CA ALA A 95 -11.50 -6.52 -14.37
C ALA A 95 -10.57 -5.31 -14.18
N ALA A 96 -10.55 -4.37 -15.13
CA ALA A 96 -9.74 -3.15 -15.03
C ALA A 96 -10.26 -2.22 -13.93
N MET A 97 -11.57 -2.13 -13.74
CA MET A 97 -12.19 -1.37 -12.66
C MET A 97 -11.78 -1.92 -11.28
N MET A 98 -11.86 -3.24 -11.10
CA MET A 98 -11.46 -3.85 -9.83
C MET A 98 -9.95 -3.78 -9.60
N ALA A 99 -9.13 -3.84 -10.65
CA ALA A 99 -7.69 -3.60 -10.55
C ALA A 99 -7.39 -2.17 -10.11
N GLU A 100 -8.08 -1.18 -10.68
CA GLU A 100 -7.95 0.22 -10.27
C GLU A 100 -8.41 0.44 -8.82
N LEU A 101 -9.51 -0.21 -8.38
CA LEU A 101 -9.95 -0.15 -6.97
C LEU A 101 -8.84 -0.61 -6.02
N ARG A 102 -8.18 -1.73 -6.34
CA ARG A 102 -7.04 -2.24 -5.55
C ARG A 102 -5.84 -1.31 -5.61
N ASP A 103 -5.57 -0.67 -6.75
CA ASP A 103 -4.50 0.31 -6.90
C ASP A 103 -4.75 1.60 -6.10
N GLN A 104 -5.98 2.08 -6.05
CA GLN A 104 -6.35 3.22 -5.20
C GLN A 104 -6.23 2.84 -3.72
N ARG A 105 -6.70 1.65 -3.32
CA ARG A 105 -6.60 1.17 -1.94
C ARG A 105 -5.14 1.09 -1.45
N ARG A 106 -4.22 0.53 -2.25
CA ARG A 106 -2.79 0.44 -1.85
C ARG A 106 -2.13 1.80 -1.66
N ARG A 107 -2.60 2.84 -2.35
CA ARG A 107 -2.06 4.22 -2.25
C ARG A 107 -2.66 4.95 -1.07
N ASP A 108 -3.98 4.91 -0.95
CA ASP A 108 -4.68 5.57 0.15
C ASP A 108 -4.29 4.99 1.50
N LEU A 109 -4.12 3.67 1.60
CA LEU A 109 -3.78 2.97 2.83
C LEU A 109 -2.28 2.63 2.91
N PHE A 110 -1.45 3.47 2.28
CA PHE A 110 -0.01 3.33 2.36
C PHE A 110 0.49 3.57 3.80
N LEU A 111 1.31 2.63 4.30
CA LEU A 111 1.82 2.58 5.67
C LEU A 111 0.73 2.63 6.77
N SER A 112 -0.47 2.13 6.51
CA SER A 112 -1.53 2.00 7.53
C SER A 112 -1.79 0.56 8.00
N ASN A 113 -0.86 -0.38 7.72
CA ASN A 113 -0.92 -1.80 8.12
C ASN A 113 -1.93 -2.70 7.36
N HIS A 114 -2.43 -2.29 6.20
CA HIS A 114 -3.42 -3.07 5.44
C HIS A 114 -2.82 -3.96 4.34
N ARG A 115 -1.70 -3.55 3.72
CA ARG A 115 -1.22 -4.15 2.47
C ARG A 115 -0.95 -5.66 2.57
N LEU A 116 -0.31 -6.14 3.64
CA LEU A 116 -0.01 -7.56 3.77
C LEU A 116 -1.27 -8.43 3.88
N GLY A 117 -2.29 -7.94 4.59
CA GLY A 117 -3.59 -8.60 4.68
C GLY A 117 -4.30 -8.64 3.32
N ASP A 118 -4.30 -7.52 2.60
CA ASP A 118 -4.87 -7.43 1.25
C ASP A 118 -4.19 -8.40 0.28
N LEU A 119 -2.85 -8.45 0.26
CA LEU A 119 -2.08 -9.37 -0.60
C LEU A 119 -2.44 -10.84 -0.35
N ARG A 120 -2.54 -11.25 0.92
CA ARG A 120 -2.95 -12.61 1.30
C ARG A 120 -4.38 -12.90 0.86
N ARG A 121 -5.29 -11.93 1.02
CA ARG A 121 -6.69 -12.06 0.63
C ARG A 121 -6.85 -12.19 -0.88
N TYR A 122 -6.15 -11.38 -1.67
CA TYR A 122 -6.17 -11.45 -3.13
C TYR A 122 -5.64 -12.80 -3.63
N LYS A 123 -4.54 -13.28 -3.05
CA LYS A 123 -3.98 -14.59 -3.40
C LYS A 123 -4.92 -15.73 -3.05
N ARG A 124 -5.55 -15.69 -1.87
CA ARG A 124 -6.41 -16.78 -1.36
C ARG A 124 -7.78 -16.83 -2.04
N PHE A 125 -8.42 -15.68 -2.24
CA PHE A 125 -9.83 -15.62 -2.65
C PHE A 125 -10.05 -15.13 -4.08
N LEU A 126 -9.13 -14.32 -4.63
CA LEU A 126 -9.24 -13.79 -5.99
C LEU A 126 -8.28 -14.49 -6.97
N GLN A 127 -7.49 -15.46 -6.50
CA GLN A 127 -6.45 -16.13 -7.28
C GLN A 127 -5.47 -15.16 -7.97
N LEU A 128 -5.27 -13.99 -7.35
CA LEU A 128 -4.41 -12.93 -7.86
C LEU A 128 -3.20 -12.77 -6.95
N ASP A 129 -2.01 -13.08 -7.47
CA ASP A 129 -0.76 -12.91 -6.74
C ASP A 129 -0.16 -11.52 -7.02
N GLU A 130 -0.40 -10.59 -6.08
CA GLU A 130 0.20 -9.25 -6.11
C GLU A 130 1.41 -9.11 -5.16
N PHE A 131 1.94 -10.22 -4.60
CA PHE A 131 3.15 -10.13 -3.80
C PHE A 131 4.31 -9.60 -4.66
N PRO A 132 5.21 -8.77 -4.10
CA PRO A 132 6.41 -8.36 -4.80
C PRO A 132 7.22 -9.58 -5.24
N GLN A 133 7.63 -9.60 -6.51
CA GLN A 133 8.42 -10.67 -7.10
C GLN A 133 9.61 -10.08 -7.86
N GLY A 134 10.61 -10.92 -8.12
CA GLY A 134 11.80 -10.54 -8.86
C GLY A 134 12.78 -9.72 -8.03
N THR A 135 13.65 -9.00 -8.71
CA THR A 135 14.74 -8.22 -8.12
C THR A 135 14.21 -7.09 -7.24
N TYR A 136 14.82 -6.90 -6.07
CA TYR A 136 14.51 -5.76 -5.22
C TYR A 136 14.70 -4.48 -6.02
N PRO A 137 13.73 -3.56 -5.97
CA PRO A 137 13.87 -2.29 -6.65
C PRO A 137 15.17 -1.62 -6.18
N GLY A 138 16.05 -1.27 -7.13
CA GLY A 138 17.34 -0.60 -6.89
C GLY A 138 18.41 -1.39 -6.11
N THR A 139 18.32 -2.72 -6.02
CA THR A 139 19.46 -3.51 -5.52
C THR A 139 20.68 -3.38 -6.44
N THR A 140 21.86 -3.28 -5.84
CA THR A 140 23.15 -3.31 -6.52
C THR A 140 23.83 -4.68 -6.41
N THR A 141 23.28 -5.57 -5.60
CA THR A 141 23.80 -6.90 -5.27
C THR A 141 22.98 -8.03 -5.90
N GLY A 142 21.86 -7.69 -6.56
CA GLY A 142 21.02 -8.65 -7.30
C GLY A 142 20.04 -9.42 -6.42
N GLU A 143 19.77 -8.93 -5.21
CA GLU A 143 18.81 -9.57 -4.30
C GLU A 143 17.40 -9.61 -4.90
N THR A 144 16.68 -10.70 -4.64
CA THR A 144 15.33 -10.92 -5.17
C THR A 144 14.35 -11.22 -4.05
N TYR A 145 13.09 -10.84 -4.24
CA TYR A 145 11.99 -11.27 -3.38
C TYR A 145 11.84 -12.79 -3.41
N ASN A 146 11.69 -13.38 -2.22
CA ASN A 146 11.32 -14.78 -2.09
C ASN A 146 9.83 -14.93 -2.44
N ALA A 147 9.53 -15.50 -3.61
CA ALA A 147 8.17 -15.68 -4.09
C ALA A 147 7.30 -16.60 -3.20
N ALA A 148 7.92 -17.47 -2.39
CA ALA A 148 7.21 -18.33 -1.45
C ALA A 148 6.87 -17.63 -0.13
N ALA A 149 7.51 -16.49 0.18
CA ALA A 149 7.33 -15.81 1.45
C ALA A 149 6.06 -14.93 1.47
N THR A 150 4.94 -15.52 1.88
CA THR A 150 3.66 -14.80 2.07
C THR A 150 3.33 -14.50 3.53
N CYS A 151 4.06 -15.13 4.46
CA CYS A 151 3.77 -15.15 5.89
C CYS A 151 4.97 -14.68 6.72
N TRP A 152 4.69 -14.22 7.94
CA TRP A 152 5.76 -14.05 8.93
C TRP A 152 6.21 -15.42 9.41
N PRO A 153 7.51 -15.66 9.61
CA PRO A 153 7.98 -16.90 10.21
C PRO A 153 7.48 -16.99 11.65
N LEU A 154 7.22 -18.21 12.10
CA LEU A 154 6.95 -18.45 13.51
C LEU A 154 8.22 -18.15 14.33
N PRO A 155 8.09 -17.49 15.49
CA PRO A 155 9.23 -17.28 16.38
C PRO A 155 9.85 -18.62 16.77
N LEU A 156 11.19 -18.65 16.90
CA LEU A 156 11.89 -19.87 17.27
C LEU A 156 11.43 -20.40 18.63
N ALA A 157 11.12 -19.51 19.59
CA ALA A 157 10.61 -19.89 20.91
C ALA A 157 9.29 -20.68 20.82
N GLU A 158 8.36 -20.27 19.95
CA GLU A 158 7.10 -21.01 19.76
C GLU A 158 7.33 -22.41 19.19
N LEU A 159 8.34 -22.56 18.32
CA LEU A 159 8.71 -23.84 17.72
C LEU A 159 9.45 -24.76 18.71
N THR A 160 10.20 -24.22 19.67
CA THR A 160 10.92 -25.01 20.68
C THR A 160 10.04 -25.39 21.85
N ASP A 161 9.14 -24.51 22.25
CA ASP A 161 8.38 -24.64 23.49
C ASP A 161 7.08 -25.43 23.27
N ASN A 162 6.55 -25.44 22.04
CA ASN A 162 5.36 -26.21 21.70
C ASN A 162 5.69 -27.34 20.70
N PRO A 163 5.85 -28.60 21.17
CA PRO A 163 6.18 -29.73 20.31
C PRO A 163 5.07 -30.13 19.33
N ASN A 164 3.86 -29.55 19.44
CA ASN A 164 2.77 -29.80 18.51
C ASN A 164 2.84 -28.91 17.24
N ILE A 165 3.77 -27.96 17.18
CA ILE A 165 3.94 -27.09 16.01
C ILE A 165 5.02 -27.70 15.10
N SER A 166 4.62 -28.10 13.89
CA SER A 166 5.56 -28.57 12.87
C SER A 166 6.32 -27.40 12.23
N ARG A 167 7.61 -27.62 11.95
CA ARG A 167 8.45 -26.71 11.15
C ARG A 167 8.08 -26.70 9.67
#